data_AF-A0A821ATC7-F1
#
_entry.id   AF-A0A821ATC7-F1
#
_cell.length_a   1.000
_cell.length_b   1.000
_cell.length_c   1.000
_cell.angle_alpha   90.00
_cell.angle_beta   90.00
_cell.angle_gamma   90.00
#
_symmetry.space_group_name_H-M   'P 1'
#
loop_
_entity.id
_entity.type
_entity.pdbx_description
1 polymer ?
#
loop_
_entity_poly.entity_id
_entity_poly.type
_entity_poly.pdbx_seq_one_letter_code
_entity_poly.pdbx_strand_id
1 'polypeptide(L)'
;MLMKFGDVESAERMFRSIKAKGTNIYGALMNGYNLNGESWKCFKIFEEMKAKDIIPGEIAWNILIGACSKSGMLHHCQYIANQIPLNIQNKIRTQNALIDMW
;
A
#
# COMPACT_ATOMS: atom_id res chain seq x y z
N MET A 1 -14.52 1.87 0.46
CA MET A 1 -14.83 0.90 1.53
C MET A 1 -15.16 -0.45 0.88
N LEU A 2 -14.22 -1.39 0.79
CA LEU A 2 -14.49 -2.76 0.29
C LEU A 2 -13.66 -3.87 0.99
N MET A 3 -12.90 -3.55 2.03
CA MET A 3 -12.18 -4.56 2.81
C MET A 3 -12.48 -4.36 4.29
N LYS A 4 -13.72 -4.67 4.66
CA LYS A 4 -14.05 -4.96 6.05
C LYS A 4 -13.49 -6.36 6.30
N PHE A 5 -12.41 -6.43 7.07
CA PHE A 5 -11.80 -7.51 7.89
C PHE A 5 -12.07 -9.01 7.62
N GLY A 6 -13.21 -9.42 7.03
CA GLY A 6 -13.64 -10.82 6.95
C GLY A 6 -13.42 -11.53 5.62
N ASP A 7 -12.94 -10.89 4.56
CA ASP A 7 -12.78 -11.60 3.29
C ASP A 7 -11.63 -11.12 2.39
N VAL A 8 -10.45 -10.93 3.00
CA VAL A 8 -9.22 -10.70 2.23
C VAL A 8 -8.90 -11.89 1.31
N GLU A 9 -9.32 -13.11 1.66
CA GLU A 9 -9.17 -14.30 0.80
C GLU A 9 -10.03 -14.23 -0.46
N SER A 10 -11.32 -13.86 -0.41
CA SER A 10 -12.08 -13.63 -1.64
C SER A 10 -11.56 -12.42 -2.41
N ALA A 11 -11.09 -11.37 -1.72
CA ALA A 11 -10.43 -10.26 -2.40
C ALA A 11 -9.19 -10.76 -3.17
N GLU A 12 -8.41 -11.67 -2.60
CA GLU A 12 -7.29 -12.31 -3.29
C GLU A 12 -7.75 -13.20 -4.45
N ARG A 13 -8.80 -14.03 -4.27
CA ARG A 13 -9.36 -14.85 -5.36
C ARG A 13 -9.84 -14.00 -6.53
N MET A 14 -10.62 -12.96 -6.26
CA MET A 14 -11.08 -12.00 -7.26
C MET A 14 -9.92 -11.25 -7.91
N PHE A 15 -8.93 -10.85 -7.12
CA PHE A 15 -7.72 -10.24 -7.65
C PHE A 15 -7.02 -11.19 -8.64
N ARG A 16 -6.84 -12.46 -8.29
CA ARG A 16 -6.22 -13.46 -9.17
C ARG A 16 -7.01 -13.67 -10.47
N SER A 17 -8.36 -13.61 -10.42
CA SER A 17 -9.21 -13.78 -11.62
C SER A 17 -9.22 -12.59 -12.58
N ILE A 18 -8.86 -11.37 -12.14
CA ILE A 18 -8.83 -10.19 -13.01
C ILE A 18 -7.62 -10.24 -13.96
N LYS A 19 -7.85 -10.27 -15.28
CA LYS A 19 -6.78 -10.31 -16.29
C LYS A 19 -6.01 -8.99 -16.40
N ALA A 20 -6.71 -7.86 -16.44
CA ALA A 20 -6.12 -6.52 -16.50
C ALA A 20 -6.27 -5.82 -15.15
N LYS A 21 -5.21 -5.81 -14.36
CA LYS A 21 -5.20 -5.21 -13.02
C LYS A 21 -4.64 -3.79 -13.10
N GLY A 22 -5.45 -2.79 -12.74
CA GLY A 22 -4.99 -1.41 -12.58
C GLY A 22 -4.48 -1.12 -11.17
N THR A 23 -3.79 0.00 -11.00
CA THR A 23 -3.24 0.50 -9.73
C THR A 23 -4.26 0.51 -8.58
N ASN A 24 -5.53 0.82 -8.87
CA ASN A 24 -6.60 0.85 -7.87
C ASN A 24 -6.92 -0.53 -7.28
N ILE A 25 -6.85 -1.60 -8.09
CA ILE A 25 -7.13 -2.98 -7.65
C ILE A 25 -6.00 -3.47 -6.74
N TYR A 26 -4.75 -3.15 -7.06
CA TYR A 26 -3.61 -3.41 -6.21
C TYR A 26 -3.70 -2.64 -4.88
N GLY A 27 -3.98 -1.34 -4.93
CA GLY A 27 -4.13 -0.50 -3.73
C GLY A 27 -5.26 -0.99 -2.82
N ALA A 28 -6.36 -1.47 -3.40
CA ALA A 28 -7.43 -2.09 -2.64
C ALA A 28 -6.89 -3.32 -1.88
N LEU A 29 -6.27 -4.29 -2.57
CA LEU A 29 -5.78 -5.53 -1.96
C LEU A 29 -4.70 -5.27 -0.89
N MET A 30 -3.78 -4.35 -1.16
CA MET A 30 -2.78 -3.89 -0.19
C MET A 30 -3.43 -3.33 1.08
N ASN A 31 -4.51 -2.57 0.93
CA ASN A 31 -5.23 -2.01 2.07
C ASN A 31 -5.87 -3.11 2.93
N GLY A 32 -6.44 -4.14 2.29
CA GLY A 32 -6.98 -5.30 3.01
C GLY A 32 -5.94 -6.00 3.86
N TYR A 33 -4.77 -6.28 3.28
CA TYR A 33 -3.66 -6.87 4.01
C TYR A 33 -3.18 -5.97 5.17
N ASN A 34 -3.05 -4.66 4.93
CA ASN A 34 -2.64 -3.71 5.95
C ASN A 34 -3.64 -3.59 7.12
N LEU A 35 -4.95 -3.62 6.83
CA LEU A 35 -5.99 -3.60 7.86
C LEU A 35 -6.01 -4.90 8.69
N ASN A 36 -5.69 -6.03 8.08
CA ASN A 36 -5.61 -7.32 8.76
C ASN A 36 -4.26 -7.57 9.48
N GLY A 37 -3.35 -6.59 9.49
CA GLY A 37 -2.02 -6.74 10.11
C GLY A 37 -1.06 -7.63 9.31
N GLU A 38 -1.43 -8.00 8.09
CA GLU A 38 -0.63 -8.84 7.20
C GLU A 38 0.34 -7.99 6.37
N SER A 39 1.14 -7.15 7.04
CA SER A 39 2.03 -6.17 6.39
C SER A 39 2.95 -6.83 5.36
N TRP A 40 3.46 -8.04 5.63
CA TRP A 40 4.30 -8.79 4.69
C TRP A 40 3.62 -9.06 3.33
N LYS A 41 2.32 -9.37 3.32
CA LYS A 41 1.56 -9.56 2.08
C LYS A 41 1.38 -8.24 1.33
N CYS A 42 1.25 -7.12 2.05
CA CYS A 42 1.23 -5.80 1.43
C CYS A 42 2.52 -5.53 0.64
N PHE A 43 3.70 -5.80 1.22
CA PHE A 43 4.99 -5.68 0.52
C PHE A 43 5.09 -6.62 -0.69
N LYS A 44 4.61 -7.87 -0.56
CA LYS A 44 4.60 -8.83 -1.66
C LYS A 44 3.78 -8.33 -2.86
N ILE A 45 2.61 -7.73 -2.60
CA ILE A 45 1.77 -7.14 -3.65
C ILE A 45 2.46 -5.93 -4.30
N PHE A 46 3.15 -5.10 -3.52
CA PHE A 46 3.95 -3.99 -4.06
C PHE A 46 5.07 -4.46 -4.99
N GLU A 47 5.81 -5.51 -4.61
CA GLU A 47 6.82 -6.10 -5.51
C GLU A 47 6.18 -6.70 -6.76
N GLU A 48 4.98 -7.29 -6.66
CA GLU A 48 4.23 -7.76 -7.83
C GLU A 48 3.83 -6.61 -8.78
N MET A 49 3.48 -5.43 -8.24
CA MET A 49 3.22 -4.23 -9.06
C MET A 49 4.47 -3.82 -9.84
N LYS A 50 5.61 -3.73 -9.15
CA LYS A 50 6.89 -3.34 -9.75
C LYS A 50 7.33 -4.34 -10.82
N ALA A 51 7.21 -5.64 -10.56
CA ALA A 51 7.57 -6.69 -11.53
C ALA A 51 6.70 -6.66 -12.80
N LYS A 52 5.56 -5.96 -12.78
CA LYS A 52 4.64 -5.77 -13.91
C LYS A 52 4.69 -4.37 -14.50
N ASP A 53 5.69 -3.56 -14.12
CA ASP A 53 5.84 -2.15 -14.51
C ASP A 53 4.61 -1.29 -14.19
N ILE A 54 3.83 -1.68 -13.17
CA ILE A 54 2.67 -0.92 -12.71
C ILE A 54 3.14 0.11 -11.69
N ILE A 55 3.00 1.39 -12.04
CA ILE A 55 3.38 2.49 -11.17
C ILE A 55 2.47 2.50 -9.93
N PRO A 56 3.04 2.42 -8.71
CA PRO A 56 2.29 2.53 -7.48
C PRO A 56 1.70 3.94 -7.36
N GLY A 57 0.38 4.00 -7.18
CA GLY A 57 -0.34 5.25 -6.94
C GLY A 57 -0.18 5.74 -5.51
N GLU A 58 -0.64 6.95 -5.24
CA GLU A 58 -0.60 7.58 -3.92
C GLU A 58 -1.19 6.70 -2.80
N ILE A 59 -2.32 6.05 -3.07
CA ILE A 59 -2.96 5.15 -2.11
C ILE A 59 -2.03 4.00 -1.71
N ALA A 60 -1.30 3.41 -2.67
CA ALA A 60 -0.37 2.31 -2.40
C ALA A 60 0.78 2.77 -1.49
N TRP A 61 1.34 3.96 -1.73
CA TRP A 61 2.39 4.53 -0.89
C TRP A 61 1.93 4.81 0.54
N ASN A 62 0.73 5.40 0.71
CA ASN A 62 0.16 5.65 2.03
C ASN A 62 -0.05 4.36 2.82
N ILE A 63 -0.54 3.31 2.15
CA ILE A 63 -0.73 1.99 2.77
C ILE A 63 0.62 1.39 3.17
N LEU A 64 1.65 1.48 2.33
CA LEU A 64 2.98 0.95 2.63
C LEU A 64 3.61 1.66 3.82
N ILE A 65 3.52 2.99 3.90
CA ILE A 65 4.00 3.76 5.05
C ILE A 65 3.26 3.33 6.32
N GLY A 66 1.94 3.19 6.26
CA GLY A 66 1.14 2.71 7.40
C GLY A 66 1.52 1.27 7.83
N ALA A 67 1.74 0.37 6.87
CA ALA A 67 2.16 -1.00 7.12
C ALA A 67 3.58 -1.06 7.73
N CYS A 68 4.47 -0.20 7.27
CA CYS A 68 5.81 0.03 7.81
C CYS A 68 5.78 0.48 9.28
N SER A 69 4.99 1.51 9.59
CA SER A 69 4.84 2.00 10.96
C SER A 69 4.28 0.96 11.93
N LYS A 70 3.37 0.09 11.46
CA LYS A 70 2.74 -0.95 12.30
C LYS A 70 3.56 -2.22 12.45
N SER A 71 4.38 -2.57 11.46
CA SER A 71 5.11 -3.85 11.45
C SER A 71 6.45 -3.82 12.19
N GLY A 72 6.98 -2.64 12.52
CA GLY A 72 8.30 -2.50 13.16
C GLY A 72 9.47 -2.95 12.27
N MET A 73 9.22 -3.25 10.99
CA MET A 73 10.21 -3.78 10.05
C MET A 73 11.08 -2.67 9.46
N LEU A 74 11.99 -2.11 10.27
CA LEU A 74 12.86 -0.97 9.92
C LEU A 74 13.54 -1.09 8.55
N HIS A 75 14.04 -2.28 8.20
CA HIS A 75 14.69 -2.52 6.91
C HIS A 75 13.72 -2.32 5.73
N HIS A 76 12.49 -2.80 5.84
CA HIS A 76 11.46 -2.60 4.82
C HIS A 76 11.00 -1.13 4.76
N CYS A 77 10.93 -0.47 5.91
CA CYS A 77 10.63 0.97 5.97
C CYS A 77 11.66 1.80 5.23
N GLN A 78 12.95 1.54 5.46
CA GLN A 78 14.06 2.22 4.79
C GLN A 78 14.08 1.93 3.29
N TYR A 79 13.87 0.66 2.92
CA TYR A 79 13.76 0.27 1.52
C TYR A 79 12.66 1.05 0.79
N ILE A 80 11.47 1.12 1.38
CA ILE A 80 10.34 1.86 0.80
C ILE A 80 10.62 3.35 0.78
N ALA A 81 11.14 3.93 1.86
CA ALA A 81 11.44 5.37 1.95
C ALA A 81 12.32 5.85 0.79
N ASN A 82 13.34 5.05 0.42
CA ASN A 82 14.23 5.35 -0.69
C ASN A 82 13.56 5.23 -2.08
N GLN A 83 12.43 4.55 -2.17
CA GLN A 83 11.69 4.33 -3.42
C GLN A 83 10.52 5.31 -3.58
N ILE A 84 10.13 6.04 -2.52
CA ILE A 84 9.00 6.98 -2.59
C ILE A 84 9.38 8.18 -3.46
N PRO A 85 8.60 8.47 -4.53
CA PRO A 85 8.82 9.65 -5.35
C PRO A 85 8.68 10.96 -4.55
N LEU A 86 9.54 11.95 -4.83
CA LEU A 86 9.54 13.27 -4.18
C LEU A 86 8.18 13.97 -4.18
N ASN A 87 7.41 13.86 -5.27
CA ASN A 87 6.07 14.43 -5.36
C ASN A 87 5.09 13.81 -4.35
N ILE A 88 5.22 12.50 -4.09
CA ILE A 88 4.42 11.80 -3.09
C ILE A 88 4.88 12.18 -1.67
N GLN A 89 6.19 12.23 -1.42
CA GLN A 89 6.74 12.67 -0.13
C GLN A 89 6.27 14.08 0.26
N ASN A 90 6.33 15.02 -0.69
CA ASN A 90 5.90 16.40 -0.48
C ASN A 90 4.41 16.47 -0.16
N LYS A 91 3.57 15.71 -0.88
CA LYS A 91 2.12 15.69 -0.66
C LYS A 91 1.75 15.15 0.73
N ILE A 92 2.41 14.08 1.17
CA ILE A 92 2.23 13.51 2.52
C ILE A 92 2.66 14.51 3.59
N ARG A 93 3.83 15.17 3.42
CA ARG A 93 4.29 16.23 4.34
C ARG A 93 3.30 17.38 4.42
N THR A 94 2.75 17.85 3.31
CA THR A 94 1.75 18.94 3.30
C THR A 94 0.47 18.51 4.02
N GLN A 95 0.00 17.27 3.82
CA GLN A 95 -1.16 16.76 4.57
C GLN A 95 -0.90 16.67 6.07
N ASN A 96 0.25 16.14 6.50
CA ASN A 96 0.58 16.06 7.93
C ASN A 96 0.75 17.45 8.55
N ALA A 97 1.39 18.39 7.85
CA ALA A 97 1.53 19.77 8.31
C ALA A 97 0.17 20.48 8.49
N LEU A 98 -0.84 20.13 7.68
CA LEU A 98 -2.20 20.63 7.85
C LEU A 98 -2.91 20.00 9.05
N ILE A 99 -2.57 18.75 9.40
CA ILE A 99 -3.09 18.08 10.61
C ILE A 99 -2.46 18.69 11.87
N ASP A 100 -1.15 18.99 11.85
CA ASP A 100 -0.42 19.58 12.99
C ASP A 100 -0.78 21.07 13.27
N MET A 101 -1.53 21.71 12.36
CA MET A 101 -1.98 23.10 12.50
C MET A 101 -3.30 23.27 13.28
N TRP A 102 -3.93 22.18 13.73
CA TRP A 102 -5.16 22.18 14.54
C TRP A 102 -4.94 21.47 15.87
#